data_AF-A0A1G2W2B3-F1
#
_entry.id   AF-A0A1G2W2B3-F1
#
_cell.length_a   1.000
_cell.length_b   1.000
_cell.length_c   1.000
_cell.angle_alpha   90.00
_cell.angle_beta   90.00
_cell.angle_gamma   90.00
#
_symmetry.space_group_name_H-M   'P 1'
#
loop_
_entity.id
_entity.type
_entity.pdbx_description
1 polymer ?
#
loop_
_entity_poly.entity_id
_entity_poly.type
_entity_poly.pdbx_seq_one_letter_code
_entity_poly.pdbx_strand_id
1 'polypeptide(L)'
;MRYEGVMKLRLAVLSLPILALAACSEALAPAAPKTEPKTVAMTWVHYVCADGRAVSALYPDGETAQLKLGEATHLLRIARSASGARYTGDALQWWTKGDEASLAPLAPGEDIASASGVACGPASRAPVSPPAPGTPGGLPDDRTPLAEGPAEPGGAQAAASVVETYYALVESGRTAEAAKLRRDGREEDLKPFARLHAQVGAPGRVEGAAGSLFVEVPVVLYGRYATGGEYHAAGKATLRRANDVPGATEAQRAWRIETIEVATAGA
;
A
#
# COMPACT_ATOMS: atom_id res chain seq x y z
N MET A 1 18.53 -78.96 15.02
CA MET A 1 18.97 -79.31 13.65
C MET A 1 19.32 -78.01 12.96
N ARG A 2 20.49 -77.73 12.37
CA ARG A 2 21.75 -78.44 12.09
C ARG A 2 22.82 -77.32 12.03
N TYR A 3 23.88 -77.44 12.83
CA TYR A 3 25.29 -77.70 12.45
C TYR A 3 26.13 -76.47 12.09
N GLU A 4 27.11 -76.22 12.96
CA GLU A 4 28.32 -75.42 12.72
C GLU A 4 29.20 -76.06 11.64
N GLY A 5 29.96 -75.23 10.92
CA GLY A 5 30.93 -75.67 9.93
C GLY A 5 31.95 -74.59 9.58
N VAL A 6 33.04 -74.54 10.36
CA VAL A 6 34.26 -73.79 10.04
C VAL A 6 35.01 -74.53 8.93
N MET A 7 35.44 -73.84 7.85
CA MET A 7 36.44 -74.39 6.94
C MET A 7 37.44 -73.32 6.50
N LYS A 8 38.70 -73.65 6.80
CA LYS A 8 39.93 -72.87 6.69
C LYS A 8 40.29 -72.56 5.24
N LEU A 9 40.60 -71.29 4.97
CA LEU A 9 41.10 -70.81 3.68
C LEU A 9 42.62 -71.04 3.59
N ARG A 10 43.07 -71.73 2.53
CA ARG A 10 44.48 -71.98 2.23
C ARG A 10 45.11 -70.75 1.57
N LEU A 11 46.21 -70.28 2.16
CA LEU A 11 47.12 -69.28 1.58
C LEU A 11 47.77 -69.84 0.30
N ALA A 12 47.63 -69.12 -0.81
CA ALA A 12 48.51 -69.23 -1.97
C ALA A 12 49.17 -67.86 -2.17
N VAL A 13 50.48 -67.80 -1.89
CA VAL A 13 51.32 -66.64 -2.16
C VAL A 13 51.66 -66.67 -3.65
N LEU A 14 51.16 -65.68 -4.40
CA LEU A 14 51.57 -65.40 -5.77
C LEU A 14 52.21 -64.01 -5.81
N SER A 15 53.52 -64.00 -6.04
CA SER A 15 54.34 -62.81 -6.27
C SER A 15 53.95 -62.14 -7.61
N LEU A 16 53.45 -60.91 -7.55
CA LEU A 16 53.27 -60.03 -8.71
C LEU A 16 54.30 -58.87 -8.71
N PRO A 17 54.81 -58.48 -9.88
CA PRO A 17 55.88 -57.49 -10.01
C PRO A 17 55.36 -56.06 -9.79
N ILE A 18 56.23 -55.23 -9.19
CA ILE A 18 55.99 -53.80 -8.94
C ILE A 18 55.99 -53.08 -10.30
N LEU A 19 54.80 -52.72 -10.78
CA LEU A 19 54.60 -51.80 -11.88
C LEU A 19 54.61 -50.38 -11.31
N ALA A 20 55.63 -49.58 -11.65
CA ALA A 20 55.69 -48.18 -11.27
C ALA A 20 54.61 -47.39 -12.02
N LEU A 21 53.50 -47.08 -11.34
CA LEU A 21 52.54 -46.08 -11.83
C LEU A 21 53.19 -44.70 -11.71
N ALA A 22 53.50 -44.09 -12.85
CA ALA A 22 53.70 -42.65 -12.95
C ALA A 22 52.37 -41.97 -12.57
N ALA A 23 52.29 -41.45 -11.35
CA ALA A 23 51.17 -40.62 -10.93
C ALA A 23 51.28 -39.25 -11.61
N CYS A 24 50.47 -39.04 -12.65
CA CYS A 24 50.12 -37.69 -13.08
C CYS A 24 49.25 -37.06 -11.99
N SER A 25 49.86 -36.29 -11.10
CA SER A 25 49.14 -35.38 -10.22
C SER A 25 48.62 -34.21 -11.05
N GLU A 26 47.41 -34.32 -11.60
CA GLU A 26 46.64 -33.13 -11.97
C GLU A 26 46.18 -32.47 -10.66
N ALA A 27 46.93 -31.44 -10.27
CA ALA A 27 46.51 -30.52 -9.24
C ALA A 27 45.18 -29.90 -9.67
N LEU A 28 44.10 -30.34 -9.02
CA LEU A 28 42.78 -29.71 -9.12
C LEU A 28 42.98 -28.23 -8.75
N ALA A 29 42.88 -27.35 -9.74
CA ALA A 29 42.82 -25.91 -9.46
C ALA A 29 41.63 -25.66 -8.50
N PRO A 30 41.80 -24.84 -7.45
CA PRO A 30 40.67 -24.48 -6.61
C PRO A 30 39.62 -23.83 -7.52
N ALA A 31 38.41 -24.40 -7.51
CA ALA A 31 37.28 -23.83 -8.22
C ALA A 31 37.17 -22.35 -7.85
N ALA A 32 37.18 -21.47 -8.85
CA ALA A 32 36.90 -20.06 -8.64
C ALA A 32 35.61 -19.92 -7.81
N PRO A 33 35.54 -18.99 -6.85
CA PRO A 33 34.33 -18.80 -6.07
C PRO A 33 33.19 -18.54 -7.04
N LYS A 34 32.21 -19.45 -7.08
CA LYS A 34 30.96 -19.24 -7.80
C LYS A 34 30.37 -17.98 -7.19
N THR A 35 30.28 -16.92 -7.98
CA THR A 35 29.54 -15.72 -7.60
C THR A 35 28.12 -16.16 -7.29
N GLU A 36 27.77 -16.29 -6.01
CA GLU A 36 26.38 -16.46 -5.62
C GLU A 36 25.60 -15.29 -6.24
N PRO A 37 24.52 -15.56 -7.01
CA PRO A 37 23.74 -14.50 -7.58
C PRO A 37 23.28 -13.61 -6.42
N LYS A 38 23.67 -12.33 -6.46
CA LYS A 38 23.19 -11.32 -5.52
C LYS A 38 21.66 -11.45 -5.51
N THR A 39 21.10 -11.89 -4.40
CA THR A 39 19.66 -11.99 -4.20
C THR A 39 19.13 -10.56 -4.21
N VAL A 40 18.73 -10.07 -5.37
CA VAL A 40 17.99 -8.81 -5.46
C VAL A 40 16.65 -9.10 -4.80
N ALA A 41 16.32 -8.35 -3.74
CA ALA A 41 15.03 -8.48 -3.08
C ALA A 41 13.92 -8.22 -4.11
N MET A 42 13.32 -9.28 -4.63
CA MET A 42 12.22 -9.19 -5.57
C MET A 42 10.99 -8.73 -4.79
N THR A 43 10.54 -7.50 -5.03
CA THR A 43 9.34 -6.95 -4.39
C THR A 43 8.21 -6.90 -5.41
N TRP A 44 6.99 -7.14 -4.95
CA TRP A 44 5.81 -6.98 -5.77
C TRP A 44 5.60 -5.50 -6.07
N VAL A 45 5.43 -5.18 -7.35
CA VAL A 45 4.99 -3.86 -7.80
C VAL A 45 3.49 -3.91 -8.00
N HIS A 46 2.76 -3.03 -7.32
CA HIS A 46 1.31 -3.00 -7.37
C HIS A 46 0.83 -1.96 -8.37
N TYR A 47 -0.10 -2.37 -9.22
CA TYR A 47 -0.77 -1.55 -10.23
C TYR A 47 -2.28 -1.60 -10.04
N VAL A 48 -2.96 -0.56 -10.51
CA VAL A 48 -4.41 -0.53 -10.69
C VAL A 48 -4.70 -0.09 -12.11
N CYS A 49 -5.54 -0.87 -12.79
CA CYS A 49 -5.96 -0.63 -14.16
C CYS A 49 -7.13 0.34 -14.23
N ALA A 50 -7.35 0.97 -15.38
CA ALA A 50 -8.40 1.94 -15.61
C ALA A 50 -9.83 1.36 -15.40
N ASP A 51 -9.96 0.04 -15.48
CA ASP A 51 -11.19 -0.69 -15.17
C ASP A 51 -11.31 -1.12 -13.69
N GLY A 52 -10.40 -0.66 -12.83
CA GLY A 52 -10.39 -0.94 -11.39
C GLY A 52 -9.68 -2.23 -10.99
N ARG A 53 -9.22 -3.06 -11.93
CA ARG A 53 -8.50 -4.30 -11.59
C ARG A 53 -7.16 -3.99 -10.94
N ALA A 54 -6.86 -4.66 -9.82
CA ALA A 54 -5.54 -4.65 -9.21
C ALA A 54 -4.65 -5.72 -9.84
N VAL A 55 -3.41 -5.36 -10.15
CA VAL A 55 -2.39 -6.27 -10.67
C VAL A 55 -1.16 -6.14 -9.79
N SER A 56 -0.69 -7.24 -9.20
CA SER A 56 0.63 -7.25 -8.58
C SER A 56 1.59 -7.94 -9.54
N ALA A 57 2.70 -7.30 -9.89
CA ALA A 57 3.72 -7.84 -10.76
C ALA A 57 5.02 -8.08 -9.99
N LEU A 58 5.58 -9.26 -10.13
CA LEU A 58 6.93 -9.59 -9.67
C LEU A 58 7.79 -9.88 -10.90
N TYR A 59 8.99 -9.32 -10.94
CA TYR A 59 9.96 -9.54 -12.01
C TYR A 59 11.19 -10.24 -11.42
N PRO A 60 11.23 -11.58 -11.40
CA PRO A 60 12.37 -12.30 -10.86
C PRO A 60 13.66 -12.06 -11.64
N ASP A 61 13.51 -11.79 -12.93
CA ASP A 61 14.56 -11.49 -13.88
C ASP A 61 13.98 -10.58 -14.99
N GLY A 62 14.81 -10.26 -16.00
CA GLY A 62 14.37 -9.44 -17.14
C GLY A 62 13.49 -10.18 -18.15
N GLU A 63 13.36 -11.51 -18.04
CA GLU A 63 12.64 -12.36 -19.01
C GLU A 63 11.28 -12.83 -18.52
N THR A 64 10.99 -12.67 -17.23
CA THR A 64 9.84 -13.31 -16.57
C THR A 64 9.06 -12.27 -15.78
N ALA A 65 7.75 -12.25 -15.98
CA ALA A 65 6.82 -11.50 -15.14
C ALA A 65 5.82 -12.46 -14.51
N GLN A 66 5.75 -12.49 -13.19
CA GLN A 66 4.67 -13.15 -12.46
C GLN A 66 3.61 -12.12 -12.13
N LEU A 67 2.39 -12.31 -12.62
CA LEU A 67 1.26 -11.44 -12.32
C LEU A 67 0.30 -12.13 -11.37
N LYS A 68 -0.10 -11.43 -10.32
CA LYS A 68 -1.26 -11.78 -9.50
C LYS A 68 -2.44 -10.91 -9.91
N LEU A 69 -3.50 -11.56 -10.37
CA LEU A 69 -4.77 -10.99 -10.80
C LEU A 69 -5.88 -11.69 -10.00
N GLY A 70 -6.39 -11.02 -8.96
CA GLY A 70 -7.22 -11.70 -7.96
C GLY A 70 -6.43 -12.82 -7.27
N GLU A 71 -6.99 -14.04 -7.24
CA GLU A 71 -6.31 -15.23 -6.70
C GLU A 71 -5.43 -15.94 -7.74
N ALA A 72 -5.58 -15.61 -9.03
CA ALA A 72 -4.82 -16.26 -10.09
C ALA A 72 -3.40 -15.69 -10.18
N THR A 73 -2.43 -16.59 -10.32
CA THR A 73 -1.04 -16.23 -10.63
C THR A 73 -0.73 -16.68 -12.06
N HIS A 74 -0.30 -15.74 -12.89
CA HIS A 74 0.05 -15.94 -14.30
C HIS A 74 1.55 -15.78 -14.48
N LEU A 75 2.17 -16.71 -15.20
CA LEU A 75 3.60 -16.65 -15.49
C LEU A 75 3.79 -16.26 -16.96
N LEU A 76 4.31 -15.06 -17.18
CA LEU A 76 4.49 -14.49 -18.50
C LEU A 76 5.99 -14.45 -18.85
N ARG A 77 6.31 -14.59 -20.14
CA ARG A 77 7.68 -14.53 -20.66
C ARG A 77 7.85 -13.32 -21.56
N ILE A 78 9.05 -12.76 -21.59
CA ILE A 78 9.38 -11.59 -22.39
C ILE A 78 9.11 -11.89 -23.88
N ALA A 79 8.42 -10.96 -24.52
CA ALA A 79 8.11 -10.97 -25.94
C ALA A 79 8.72 -9.73 -26.60
N ARG A 80 8.96 -9.82 -27.91
CA ARG A 80 9.50 -8.69 -28.68
C ARG A 80 8.61 -7.46 -28.52
N SER A 81 9.21 -6.31 -28.28
CA SER A 81 8.58 -4.99 -28.20
C SER A 81 9.47 -3.94 -28.85
N ALA A 82 8.86 -2.86 -29.34
CA ALA A 82 9.60 -1.72 -29.88
C ALA A 82 10.12 -0.78 -28.76
N SER A 83 9.40 -0.69 -27.65
CA SER A 83 9.75 0.12 -26.48
C SER A 83 9.08 -0.47 -25.25
N GLY A 84 9.73 -0.40 -24.09
CA GLY A 84 9.23 -1.01 -22.86
C GLY A 84 9.36 -2.54 -22.85
N ALA A 85 8.97 -3.17 -21.74
CA ALA A 85 9.08 -4.62 -21.57
C ALA A 85 7.70 -5.26 -21.75
N ARG A 86 7.55 -6.07 -22.80
CA ARG A 86 6.32 -6.82 -23.07
C ARG A 86 6.50 -8.25 -22.62
N TYR A 87 5.53 -8.78 -21.91
CA TYR A 87 5.46 -10.17 -21.49
C TYR A 87 4.15 -10.78 -22.00
N THR A 88 4.19 -12.02 -22.47
CA THR A 88 3.02 -12.76 -22.94
C THR A 88 3.00 -14.17 -22.36
N GLY A 89 1.81 -14.75 -22.22
CA GLY A 89 1.59 -16.06 -21.61
C GLY A 89 0.19 -16.14 -20.99
N ASP A 90 -0.31 -17.35 -20.73
CA ASP A 90 -1.60 -17.58 -20.05
C ASP A 90 -2.79 -16.73 -20.58
N ALA A 91 -2.87 -16.57 -21.92
CA ALA A 91 -3.87 -15.74 -22.60
C ALA A 91 -3.86 -14.24 -22.21
N LEU A 92 -2.70 -13.74 -21.77
CA LEU A 92 -2.49 -12.35 -21.39
C LEU A 92 -1.26 -11.76 -22.09
N GLN A 93 -1.34 -10.46 -22.35
CA GLN A 93 -0.20 -9.59 -22.62
C GLN A 93 -0.10 -8.54 -21.52
N TRP A 94 1.09 -8.40 -20.96
CA TRP A 94 1.46 -7.38 -20.00
C TRP A 94 2.61 -6.55 -20.55
N TRP A 95 2.39 -5.25 -20.73
CA TRP A 95 3.39 -4.40 -21.35
C TRP A 95 3.65 -3.17 -20.50
N THR A 96 4.89 -3.04 -20.01
CA THR A 96 5.32 -1.94 -19.13
C THR A 96 6.18 -0.91 -19.85
N LYS A 97 6.07 0.35 -19.42
CA LYS A 97 6.90 1.45 -19.85
C LYS A 97 7.06 2.44 -18.70
N GLY A 98 8.26 2.50 -18.11
CA GLY A 98 8.47 3.25 -16.87
C GLY A 98 7.68 2.62 -15.73
N ASP A 99 6.88 3.42 -15.04
CA ASP A 99 5.97 2.97 -13.98
C ASP A 99 4.52 2.77 -14.47
N GLU A 100 4.28 2.92 -15.78
CA GLU A 100 3.01 2.60 -16.43
C GLU A 100 3.02 1.20 -17.02
N ALA A 101 1.82 0.63 -17.17
CA ALA A 101 1.63 -0.66 -17.76
C ALA A 101 0.32 -0.74 -18.57
N SER A 102 0.17 -1.81 -19.33
CA SER A 102 -1.08 -2.16 -20.00
C SER A 102 -1.31 -3.66 -19.94
N LEU A 103 -2.55 -4.04 -19.65
CA LEU A 103 -3.00 -5.43 -19.61
C LEU A 103 -3.99 -5.67 -20.75
N ALA A 104 -3.66 -6.59 -21.66
CA ALA A 104 -4.52 -6.98 -22.77
C ALA A 104 -4.77 -8.50 -22.76
N PRO A 105 -5.95 -8.97 -23.20
CA PRO A 105 -6.12 -10.38 -23.51
C PRO A 105 -5.28 -10.76 -24.73
N LEU A 106 -4.74 -11.97 -24.74
CA LEU A 106 -3.97 -12.54 -25.85
C LEU A 106 -4.79 -13.68 -26.47
N ALA A 107 -5.14 -13.56 -27.75
CA ALA A 107 -5.92 -14.60 -28.41
C ALA A 107 -5.07 -15.86 -28.70
N PRO A 108 -5.68 -17.05 -28.83
CA PRO A 108 -4.95 -18.26 -29.18
C PRO A 108 -4.13 -18.09 -30.48
N GLY A 109 -2.83 -18.39 -30.41
CA GLY A 109 -1.91 -18.27 -31.54
C GLY A 109 -1.33 -16.87 -31.77
N GLU A 110 -1.68 -15.88 -30.93
CA GLU A 110 -1.05 -14.56 -30.96
C GLU A 110 0.22 -14.50 -30.10
N ASP A 111 1.27 -13.89 -30.64
CA ASP A 111 2.49 -13.53 -29.88
C ASP A 111 2.42 -12.10 -29.32
N ILE A 112 1.52 -11.27 -29.88
CA ILE A 112 1.27 -9.88 -29.51
C ILE A 112 -0.23 -9.69 -29.56
N ALA A 113 -0.81 -9.17 -28.48
CA ALA A 113 -2.25 -8.95 -28.39
C ALA A 113 -2.71 -7.95 -29.46
N SER A 114 -3.69 -8.37 -30.27
CA SER A 114 -4.39 -7.48 -31.21
C SER A 114 -5.46 -6.62 -30.52
N ALA A 115 -6.01 -7.11 -29.41
CA ALA A 115 -6.98 -6.40 -28.59
C ALA A 115 -6.36 -5.17 -27.91
N SER A 116 -7.16 -4.12 -27.74
CA SER A 116 -6.75 -2.96 -26.96
C SER A 116 -6.53 -3.36 -25.50
N GLY A 117 -5.37 -2.98 -24.97
CA GLY A 117 -5.06 -3.15 -23.55
C GLY A 117 -5.75 -2.12 -22.68
N VAL A 118 -6.00 -2.48 -21.42
CA VAL A 118 -6.42 -1.56 -20.37
C VAL A 118 -5.16 -0.93 -19.77
N ALA A 119 -5.11 0.39 -19.73
CA ALA A 119 -4.01 1.11 -19.11
C ALA A 119 -4.00 0.86 -17.60
N CYS A 120 -2.82 0.64 -17.03
CA CYS A 120 -2.61 0.44 -15.61
C CYS A 120 -1.50 1.36 -15.12
N GLY A 121 -1.71 1.96 -13.96
CA GLY A 121 -0.73 2.82 -13.28
C GLY A 121 -0.33 2.22 -11.94
N PRO A 122 0.69 2.76 -11.28
CA PRO A 122 1.09 2.32 -9.95
C PRO A 122 -0.07 2.53 -8.99
N ALA A 123 -0.28 1.57 -8.11
CA ALA A 123 -1.43 1.55 -7.21
C ALA A 123 -1.52 2.82 -6.37
N SER A 124 -0.39 3.42 -5.97
CA SER A 124 -0.32 4.69 -5.23
C SER A 124 -1.05 5.85 -5.92
N ARG A 125 -1.18 5.84 -7.26
CA ARG A 125 -1.88 6.87 -8.04
C ARG A 125 -3.37 6.61 -8.21
N ALA A 126 -3.88 5.41 -7.92
CA ALA A 126 -5.27 5.09 -8.16
C ALA A 126 -6.23 5.83 -7.21
N PRO A 127 -7.44 6.20 -7.66
CA PRO A 127 -8.42 6.80 -6.76
C PRO A 127 -8.84 5.79 -5.69
N VAL A 128 -9.20 6.28 -4.50
CA VAL A 128 -9.88 5.50 -3.46
C VAL A 128 -11.22 6.18 -3.22
N SER A 129 -12.27 5.38 -3.22
CA SER A 129 -13.61 5.89 -2.93
C SER A 129 -13.86 5.82 -1.43
N PRO A 130 -14.43 6.87 -0.82
CA PRO A 130 -14.83 6.82 0.57
C PRO A 130 -15.99 5.83 0.76
N PRO A 131 -16.11 5.20 1.95
CA PRO A 131 -17.30 4.42 2.30
C PRO A 131 -18.56 5.29 2.20
N ALA A 132 -19.67 4.69 1.72
CA ALA A 132 -20.92 5.42 1.57
C ALA A 132 -21.51 5.79 2.96
N PRO A 133 -22.22 6.93 3.08
CA PRO A 133 -22.91 7.27 4.32
C PRO A 133 -23.83 6.14 4.81
N GLY A 134 -23.85 5.91 6.12
CA GLY A 134 -24.61 4.83 6.76
C GLY A 134 -24.00 3.43 6.63
N THR A 135 -22.88 3.26 5.92
CA THR A 135 -22.15 1.99 5.88
C THR A 135 -21.05 1.93 6.96
N PRO A 136 -20.56 0.74 7.36
CA PRO A 136 -19.44 0.63 8.28
C PRO A 136 -18.23 1.45 7.80
N GLY A 137 -17.73 2.35 8.66
CA GLY A 137 -16.63 3.26 8.33
C GLY A 137 -17.01 4.50 7.51
N GLY A 138 -18.29 4.65 7.13
CA GLY A 138 -18.80 5.85 6.50
C GLY A 138 -19.31 6.91 7.49
N LEU A 139 -19.59 8.10 6.98
CA LEU A 139 -20.27 9.14 7.75
C LEU A 139 -21.71 8.73 8.11
N PRO A 140 -22.34 9.32 9.15
CA PRO A 140 -23.76 9.11 9.41
C PRO A 140 -24.64 9.47 8.20
N ASP A 141 -25.65 8.67 7.91
CA ASP A 141 -26.66 8.96 6.87
C ASP A 141 -27.75 9.89 7.43
N ASP A 142 -27.36 11.11 7.81
CA ASP A 142 -28.25 12.08 8.47
C ASP A 142 -29.26 12.68 7.48
N ARG A 143 -28.92 12.85 6.19
CA ARG A 143 -29.75 13.47 5.12
C ARG A 143 -30.40 14.82 5.46
N THR A 144 -30.12 15.37 6.64
CA THR A 144 -30.55 16.70 7.03
C THR A 144 -29.89 17.71 6.10
N PRO A 145 -30.65 18.60 5.44
CA PRO A 145 -30.09 19.65 4.60
C PRO A 145 -29.13 20.54 5.39
N LEU A 146 -27.94 20.79 4.82
CA LEU A 146 -26.98 21.72 5.40
C LEU A 146 -27.52 23.14 5.30
N ALA A 147 -27.32 23.95 6.34
CA ALA A 147 -27.63 25.37 6.29
C ALA A 147 -26.57 26.07 5.40
N GLU A 148 -26.97 26.62 4.26
CA GLU A 148 -26.09 27.27 3.28
C GLU A 148 -25.64 28.70 3.69
N GLY A 149 -26.09 29.18 4.85
CA GLY A 149 -25.74 30.50 5.37
C GLY A 149 -24.35 30.53 6.05
N PRO A 150 -23.76 31.73 6.23
CA PRO A 150 -22.52 31.87 6.99
C PRO A 150 -22.65 31.29 8.40
N ALA A 151 -21.67 30.50 8.81
CA ALA A 151 -21.66 29.93 10.15
C ALA A 151 -21.50 31.02 11.21
N GLU A 152 -22.34 31.00 12.25
CA GLU A 152 -22.13 31.84 13.43
C GLU A 152 -20.80 31.47 14.10
N PRO A 153 -19.90 32.42 14.41
CA PRO A 153 -18.54 32.10 14.89
C PRO A 153 -18.48 31.18 16.12
N GLY A 154 -19.48 31.27 17.01
CA GLY A 154 -19.60 30.42 18.20
C GLY A 154 -20.42 29.15 18.00
N GLY A 155 -21.06 28.98 16.85
CA GLY A 155 -21.96 27.88 16.53
C GLY A 155 -21.24 26.61 16.09
N ALA A 156 -22.00 25.51 16.00
CA ALA A 156 -21.50 24.20 15.62
C ALA A 156 -20.93 24.15 14.19
N GLN A 157 -21.56 24.85 13.24
CA GLN A 157 -21.06 24.87 11.85
C GLN A 157 -19.69 25.54 11.74
N ALA A 158 -19.40 26.57 12.55
CA ALA A 158 -18.08 27.19 12.56
C ALA A 158 -17.01 26.22 13.07
N ALA A 159 -17.37 25.30 13.96
CA ALA A 159 -16.48 24.23 14.39
C ALA A 159 -16.19 23.24 13.23
N ALA A 160 -17.21 22.82 12.47
CA ALA A 160 -17.03 21.98 11.29
C ALA A 160 -16.12 22.65 10.24
N SER A 161 -16.30 23.95 9.97
CA SER A 161 -15.45 24.69 9.03
C SER A 161 -13.97 24.75 9.45
N VAL A 162 -13.66 24.70 10.75
CA VAL A 162 -12.27 24.55 11.22
C VAL A 162 -11.69 23.18 10.84
N VAL A 163 -12.48 22.11 10.94
CA VAL A 163 -12.07 20.75 10.55
C VAL A 163 -11.90 20.62 9.04
N GLU A 164 -12.83 21.19 8.26
CA GLU A 164 -12.73 21.28 6.80
C GLU A 164 -11.45 22.01 6.38
N THR A 165 -11.18 23.17 6.98
CA THR A 165 -9.96 23.95 6.71
C THR A 165 -8.71 23.18 7.10
N TYR A 166 -8.74 22.49 8.24
CA TYR A 166 -7.63 21.65 8.70
C TYR A 166 -7.30 20.57 7.66
N TYR A 167 -8.29 19.80 7.22
CA TYR A 167 -8.02 18.75 6.24
C TYR A 167 -7.70 19.30 4.85
N ALA A 168 -8.27 20.43 4.41
CA ALA A 168 -7.84 21.08 3.16
C ALA A 168 -6.35 21.48 3.19
N LEU A 169 -5.84 21.94 4.34
CA LEU A 169 -4.42 22.23 4.53
C LEU A 169 -3.57 20.95 4.56
N VAL A 170 -4.04 19.90 5.23
CA VAL A 170 -3.36 18.59 5.25
C VAL A 170 -3.27 18.01 3.83
N GLU A 171 -4.37 17.98 3.08
CA GLU A 171 -4.43 17.46 1.71
C GLU A 171 -3.55 18.25 0.72
N SER A 172 -3.34 19.55 0.98
CA SER A 172 -2.42 20.38 0.19
C SER A 172 -0.96 20.34 0.68
N GLY A 173 -0.64 19.50 1.67
CA GLY A 173 0.71 19.35 2.22
C GLY A 173 1.16 20.49 3.14
N ARG A 174 0.26 21.40 3.53
CA ARG A 174 0.53 22.55 4.40
C ARG A 174 0.35 22.19 5.88
N THR A 175 0.99 21.11 6.32
CA THR A 175 0.83 20.50 7.66
C THR A 175 1.17 21.46 8.80
N ALA A 176 2.21 22.27 8.64
CA ALA A 176 2.61 23.30 9.61
C ALA A 176 1.53 24.39 9.79
N GLU A 177 0.76 24.70 8.75
CA GLU A 177 -0.36 25.63 8.85
C GLU A 177 -1.60 24.98 9.44
N ALA A 178 -1.88 23.73 9.05
CA ALA A 178 -2.94 22.92 9.63
C ALA A 178 -2.77 22.78 11.14
N ALA A 179 -1.54 22.54 11.61
CA ALA A 179 -1.21 22.42 13.03
C ALA A 179 -1.61 23.63 13.88
N LYS A 180 -1.66 24.85 13.30
CA LYS A 180 -2.10 26.07 14.01
C LYS A 180 -3.57 26.05 14.40
N LEU A 181 -4.37 25.21 13.75
CA LEU A 181 -5.79 25.00 14.06
C LEU A 181 -5.99 24.01 15.22
N ARG A 182 -4.94 23.28 15.60
CA ARG A 182 -4.93 22.34 16.73
C ARG A 182 -4.39 23.01 17.99
N ARG A 183 -4.91 22.61 19.15
CA ARG A 183 -4.40 23.07 20.45
C ARG A 183 -3.03 22.51 20.79
N ASP A 184 -2.77 21.27 20.38
CA ASP A 184 -1.48 20.60 20.59
C ASP A 184 -0.40 20.99 19.58
N GLY A 185 -0.74 21.74 18.53
CA GLY A 185 0.19 22.17 17.50
C GLY A 185 0.85 21.03 16.72
N ARG A 186 0.31 19.80 16.78
CA ARG A 186 0.93 18.64 16.13
C ARG A 186 0.67 18.64 14.63
N GLU A 187 1.72 18.48 13.85
CA GLU A 187 1.63 18.27 12.40
C GLU A 187 1.21 16.84 12.07
N GLU A 188 0.50 16.68 10.96
CA GLU A 188 0.14 15.38 10.41
C GLU A 188 1.34 14.78 9.66
N ASP A 189 1.66 13.50 9.90
CA ASP A 189 2.74 12.83 9.16
C ASP A 189 2.21 12.27 7.84
N LEU A 190 2.45 13.00 6.75
CA LEU A 190 2.04 12.60 5.40
C LEU A 190 3.02 11.66 4.69
N LYS A 191 4.23 11.41 5.24
CA LYS A 191 5.25 10.57 4.57
C LYS A 191 4.74 9.17 4.19
N PRO A 192 3.89 8.49 4.98
CA PRO A 192 3.38 7.17 4.62
C PRO A 192 2.40 7.19 3.44
N PHE A 193 1.81 8.35 3.10
CA PHE A 193 0.69 8.45 2.17
C PHE A 193 1.14 8.95 0.79
N ALA A 194 0.63 8.31 -0.26
CA ALA A 194 0.68 8.85 -1.61
C ALA A 194 -0.38 9.95 -1.79
N ARG A 195 -1.57 9.72 -1.22
CA ARG A 195 -2.66 10.68 -1.10
C ARG A 195 -3.50 10.34 0.13
N LEU A 196 -3.96 11.37 0.83
CA LEU A 196 -4.89 11.27 1.93
C LEU A 196 -6.03 12.25 1.64
N HIS A 197 -7.25 11.86 1.96
CA HIS A 197 -8.45 12.65 1.81
C HIS A 197 -9.31 12.53 3.06
N ALA A 198 -10.14 13.54 3.32
CA ALA A 198 -11.10 13.54 4.41
C ALA A 198 -12.51 13.91 3.93
N GLN A 199 -13.51 13.23 4.49
CA GLN A 199 -14.87 13.73 4.54
C GLN A 199 -15.18 14.24 5.94
N VAL A 200 -15.76 15.43 6.01
CA VAL A 200 -16.21 16.04 7.26
C VAL A 200 -17.73 15.95 7.31
N GLY A 201 -18.25 15.36 8.38
CA GLY A 201 -19.68 15.21 8.61
C GLY A 201 -20.32 16.46 9.22
N ALA A 202 -21.64 16.42 9.34
CA ALA A 202 -22.38 17.44 10.07
C ALA A 202 -21.92 17.51 11.54
N PRO A 203 -21.71 18.71 12.10
CA PRO A 203 -21.30 18.85 13.49
C PRO A 203 -22.44 18.45 14.43
N GLY A 204 -22.08 17.90 15.59
CA GLY A 204 -22.99 17.73 16.71
C GLY A 204 -23.44 19.07 17.31
N ARG A 205 -24.26 18.98 18.36
CA ARG A 205 -24.67 20.19 19.09
C ARG A 205 -23.49 20.79 19.85
N VAL A 206 -23.58 22.09 20.11
CA VAL A 206 -22.65 22.76 21.02
C VAL A 206 -22.99 22.33 22.45
N GLU A 207 -21.99 21.78 23.14
CA GLU A 207 -22.11 21.32 24.52
C GLU A 207 -21.26 22.18 25.45
N GLY A 208 -21.85 22.61 26.58
CA GLY A 208 -21.17 23.47 27.55
C GLY A 208 -20.50 22.69 28.67
N ALA A 209 -19.33 23.17 29.08
CA ALA A 209 -18.62 22.75 30.28
C ALA A 209 -18.07 23.98 31.04
N ALA A 210 -17.32 23.75 32.12
CA ALA A 210 -16.74 24.81 32.95
C ALA A 210 -15.85 25.77 32.13
N GLY A 211 -16.43 26.92 31.73
CA GLY A 211 -15.75 27.98 30.98
C GLY A 211 -15.44 27.64 29.50
N SER A 212 -15.93 26.53 28.97
CA SER A 212 -15.63 26.09 27.60
C SER A 212 -16.87 25.51 26.91
N LEU A 213 -16.87 25.58 25.58
CA LEU A 213 -17.84 24.91 24.72
C LEU A 213 -17.11 23.84 23.90
N PHE A 214 -17.82 22.76 23.60
CA PHE A 214 -17.34 21.62 22.82
C PHE A 214 -18.30 21.30 21.68
N VAL A 215 -17.75 20.82 20.56
CA VAL A 215 -18.50 20.27 19.43
C VAL A 215 -17.74 19.06 18.93
N GLU A 216 -18.45 17.96 18.67
CA GLU A 216 -17.90 16.80 17.97
C GLU A 216 -18.28 16.85 16.49
N VAL A 217 -17.33 16.56 15.62
CA VAL A 217 -17.51 16.56 14.17
C VAL A 217 -17.07 15.20 13.63
N PRO A 218 -17.95 14.39 13.03
CA PRO A 218 -17.58 13.12 12.42
C PRO A 218 -16.58 13.33 11.28
N VAL A 219 -15.60 12.43 11.15
CA VAL A 219 -14.58 12.47 10.10
C VAL A 219 -14.37 11.06 9.54
N VAL A 220 -14.28 10.97 8.22
CA VAL A 220 -13.84 9.76 7.50
C VAL A 220 -12.59 10.10 6.72
N LEU A 221 -11.51 9.37 6.96
CA LEU A 221 -10.25 9.47 6.23
C LEU A 221 -10.12 8.32 5.26
N TYR A 222 -9.69 8.62 4.04
CA TYR A 222 -9.47 7.61 3.01
C TYR A 222 -8.33 8.03 2.09
N GLY A 223 -7.65 7.07 1.49
CA GLY A 223 -6.53 7.39 0.62
C GLY A 223 -5.68 6.19 0.27
N ARG A 224 -4.45 6.46 -0.18
CA ARG A 224 -3.48 5.41 -0.50
C ARG A 224 -2.17 5.66 0.20
N TYR A 225 -1.60 4.58 0.72
CA TYR A 225 -0.22 4.57 1.15
C TYR A 225 0.73 4.71 -0.05
N ALA A 226 1.95 5.21 0.20
CA ALA A 226 3.04 5.24 -0.77
C ALA A 226 3.37 3.82 -1.29
N THR A 227 3.10 2.79 -0.49
CA THR A 227 3.22 1.37 -0.85
C THR A 227 2.09 0.86 -1.75
N GLY A 228 1.03 1.64 -1.96
CA GLY A 228 -0.11 1.33 -2.83
C GLY A 228 -1.36 0.81 -2.12
N GLY A 229 -1.24 0.36 -0.86
CA GLY A 229 -2.37 -0.10 -0.06
C GLY A 229 -3.40 0.99 0.18
N GLU A 230 -4.68 0.62 0.21
CA GLU A 230 -5.75 1.56 0.57
C GLU A 230 -5.72 1.85 2.07
N TYR A 231 -6.04 3.08 2.41
CA TYR A 231 -6.24 3.54 3.77
C TYR A 231 -7.69 3.95 3.94
N HIS A 232 -8.31 3.48 5.02
CA HIS A 232 -9.66 3.84 5.45
C HIS A 232 -9.67 3.95 6.97
N ALA A 233 -10.13 5.08 7.50
CA ALA A 233 -10.33 5.28 8.92
C ALA A 233 -11.55 6.17 9.17
N ALA A 234 -12.23 5.97 10.29
CA ALA A 234 -13.38 6.77 10.67
C ALA A 234 -13.32 7.12 12.15
N GLY A 235 -13.94 8.24 12.50
CA GLY A 235 -14.02 8.69 13.89
C GLY A 235 -14.54 10.11 13.97
N LYS A 236 -13.94 10.91 14.85
CA LYS A 236 -14.40 12.28 15.13
C LYS A 236 -13.27 13.23 15.52
N ALA A 237 -13.47 14.49 15.19
CA ALA A 237 -12.70 15.61 15.73
C ALA A 237 -13.51 16.28 16.85
N THR A 238 -12.88 16.53 17.99
CA THR A 238 -13.47 17.32 19.08
C THR A 238 -12.89 18.73 19.03
N LEU A 239 -13.75 19.73 18.96
CA LEU A 239 -13.37 21.14 18.99
C LEU A 239 -13.70 21.76 20.32
N ARG A 240 -12.90 22.75 20.71
CA ARG A 240 -13.05 23.49 21.97
C ARG A 240 -12.80 24.98 21.80
N ARG A 241 -13.73 25.79 22.32
CA ARG A 241 -13.58 27.25 22.50
C ARG A 241 -13.89 27.66 23.93
N ALA A 242 -13.43 28.84 24.34
CA ALA A 242 -13.89 29.48 25.59
C ALA A 242 -15.29 30.06 25.42
N ASN A 243 -16.03 30.16 26.53
CA ASN A 243 -17.32 30.86 26.56
C ASN A 243 -17.17 32.36 26.24
N ASP A 244 -18.24 32.98 25.75
CA ASP A 244 -18.31 34.42 25.47
C ASP A 244 -18.47 35.25 26.77
N VAL A 245 -17.51 35.10 27.70
CA VAL A 245 -17.48 35.82 28.99
C VAL A 245 -16.60 37.06 28.93
N PRO A 246 -16.91 38.12 29.73
CA PRO A 246 -16.02 39.28 29.87
C PRO A 246 -14.61 38.85 30.29
N GLY A 247 -13.60 39.32 29.55
CA GLY A 247 -12.18 39.01 29.80
C GLY A 247 -11.59 37.88 28.94
N ALA A 248 -12.41 37.10 28.23
CA ALA A 248 -11.88 36.16 27.22
C ALA A 248 -11.34 36.93 26.00
N THR A 249 -10.24 36.46 25.41
CA THR A 249 -9.70 37.03 24.16
C THR A 249 -10.43 36.45 22.95
N GLU A 250 -10.37 37.13 21.80
CA GLU A 250 -10.95 36.61 20.55
C GLU A 250 -10.34 35.26 20.17
N ALA A 251 -9.01 35.10 20.32
CA ALA A 251 -8.33 33.84 20.06
C ALA A 251 -8.79 32.71 21.01
N GLN A 252 -9.11 33.01 22.27
CA GLN A 252 -9.67 32.03 23.21
C GLN A 252 -11.11 31.64 22.84
N ARG A 253 -11.87 32.58 22.28
CA ARG A 253 -13.25 32.37 21.81
C ARG A 253 -13.32 31.77 20.41
N ALA A 254 -12.21 31.55 19.72
CA ALA A 254 -12.19 30.85 18.45
C ALA A 254 -12.21 29.32 18.67
N TRP A 255 -12.92 28.60 17.80
CA TRP A 255 -12.83 27.15 17.75
C TRP A 255 -11.40 26.69 17.41
N ARG A 256 -10.93 25.66 18.13
CA ARG A 256 -9.68 24.96 17.89
C ARG A 256 -9.90 23.47 18.09
N ILE A 257 -9.20 22.66 17.31
CA ILE A 257 -9.24 21.20 17.42
C ILE A 257 -8.52 20.82 18.71
N GLU A 258 -9.25 20.22 19.65
CA GLU A 258 -8.73 19.66 20.89
C GLU A 258 -8.14 18.28 20.60
N THR A 259 -8.91 17.40 19.97
CA THR A 259 -8.48 16.04 19.60
C THR A 259 -9.04 15.63 18.24
N ILE A 260 -8.36 14.69 17.60
CA ILE A 260 -8.87 13.93 16.47
C ILE A 260 -8.62 12.46 16.80
N GLU A 261 -9.69 11.68 16.80
CA GLU A 261 -9.68 10.27 17.14
C GLU A 261 -10.28 9.51 15.96
N VAL A 262 -9.45 8.71 15.29
CA VAL A 262 -9.86 7.88 14.16
C VAL A 262 -9.37 6.46 14.35
N ALA A 263 -10.20 5.49 13.96
CA ALA A 263 -9.86 4.08 13.95
C ALA A 263 -9.83 3.58 12.52
N THR A 264 -8.78 2.84 12.15
CA THR A 264 -8.71 2.18 10.84
C THR A 264 -9.76 1.09 10.75
N ALA A 265 -10.46 1.01 9.62
CA ALA A 265 -11.38 -0.10 9.39
C ALA A 265 -10.58 -1.41 9.26
N GLY A 266 -10.82 -2.37 10.16
CA GLY A 266 -10.21 -3.71 10.09
C GLY A 266 -8.96 -3.96 10.94
N ALA A 267 -8.80 -3.28 12.09
CA ALA A 267 -7.94 -3.77 13.16
C ALA A 267 -8.66 -4.79 14.05
#